data_AF-E3G0S0-F1
#
_entry.id   AF-E3G0S0-F1
#
_cell.length_a   1.000
_cell.length_b   1.000
_cell.length_c   1.000
_cell.angle_alpha   90.00
_cell.angle_beta   90.00
_cell.angle_gamma   90.00
#
_symmetry.space_group_name_H-M   'P 1'
#
loop_
_entity.id
_entity.type
_entity.pdbx_description
1 polymer ?
#
loop_
_entity_poly.entity_id
_entity_poly.type
_entity_poly.pdbx_seq_one_letter_code
_entity_poly.pdbx_strand_id
1 'polypeptide(L)'
;MRAMGRMGSGWWLPVAVLSACGGMPEGELREEAVYQHRQALVSPPPAPSGSLVQYAQPVAVGGSVSAAAGLTPGYAGYTFQVAAGTQLKLEVTHLGSSMYLDTGLFLYGPKDAQGAYGPTVLFQDDDSGYGELSKVGLATLTQAGEYLAVVGWGNAAGMHYRLQVDCVGGACIPQPPPAPSGYTLALVKQPLAPSLQTALDAGNATYENVYAYLSRSDFAWPYSTEASLERAAAAVLAQGAYAGYRTDPAPAVLTYEAFQASIGHPYLPLLADLRATYGNGTGNVQVKRYRRFFSTGPNGDNSRSLNVILFPQSFKVLVFEWTYHEI
;
A
#
# COMPACT_ATOMS: atom_id res chain seq x y z
N MET A 1 67.41 52.17 38.40
CA MET A 1 66.52 53.09 39.14
C MET A 1 65.10 52.92 38.59
N ARG A 2 64.11 52.78 39.50
CA ARG A 2 62.66 53.10 39.41
C ARG A 2 61.98 52.98 38.03
N ALA A 3 61.06 52.03 37.81
CA ALA A 3 59.67 51.95 38.29
C ALA A 3 58.63 52.55 37.32
N MET A 4 57.44 51.92 37.32
CA MET A 4 56.15 52.29 36.68
C MET A 4 56.06 52.00 35.17
N GLY A 5 55.11 51.24 34.62
CA GLY A 5 53.81 50.80 35.11
C GLY A 5 52.68 51.55 34.41
N ARG A 6 52.01 50.94 33.42
CA ARG A 6 50.55 51.07 33.20
C ARG A 6 50.00 50.11 32.14
N MET A 7 48.80 49.63 32.46
CA MET A 7 47.94 48.66 31.78
C MET A 7 47.27 49.15 30.51
N GLY A 8 46.83 48.16 29.72
CA GLY A 8 45.63 48.20 28.88
C GLY A 8 45.93 48.24 27.39
N SER A 9 45.20 47.57 26.50
CA SER A 9 44.13 46.57 26.58
C SER A 9 43.94 46.12 25.13
N GLY A 10 43.47 44.90 24.89
CA GLY A 10 42.83 44.56 23.62
C GLY A 10 43.45 43.43 22.81
N TRP A 11 42.94 42.22 23.07
CA TRP A 11 42.46 41.29 22.05
C TRP A 11 43.48 40.74 21.05
N TRP A 12 44.02 39.59 21.41
CA TRP A 12 44.72 38.69 20.50
C TRP A 12 43.70 37.91 19.66
N LEU A 13 43.75 38.09 18.34
CA LEU A 13 43.34 37.07 17.38
C LEU A 13 44.60 36.49 16.76
N PRO A 14 44.83 35.17 16.83
CA PRO A 14 45.65 34.49 15.84
C PRO A 14 44.75 33.86 14.78
N VAL A 15 44.93 34.35 13.55
CA VAL A 15 44.59 33.68 12.31
C VAL A 15 45.53 32.49 12.09
N ALA A 16 44.97 31.44 11.49
CA ALA A 16 45.61 30.30 10.82
C ALA A 16 46.24 29.21 11.71
N VAL A 17 45.51 28.09 11.82
CA VAL A 17 46.12 26.76 11.74
C VAL A 17 45.46 26.03 10.56
N LEU A 18 46.26 25.83 9.51
CA LEU A 18 46.04 24.83 8.48
C LEU A 18 46.09 23.45 9.16
N SER A 19 44.95 22.78 9.27
CA SER A 19 44.90 21.34 9.56
C SER A 19 44.49 20.61 8.28
N ALA A 20 45.49 20.07 7.59
CA ALA A 20 45.31 18.94 6.71
C ALA A 20 44.99 17.70 7.57
N CYS A 21 43.75 17.23 7.48
CA CYS A 21 43.39 15.86 7.79
C CYS A 21 42.51 15.38 6.63
N GLY A 22 43.01 14.41 5.87
CA GLY A 22 42.19 13.66 4.95
C GLY A 22 41.10 12.95 5.74
N GLY A 23 39.86 13.42 5.59
CA GLY A 23 38.67 12.66 5.91
C GLY A 23 38.16 12.06 4.61
N MET A 24 38.09 10.73 4.55
CA MET A 24 37.24 10.04 3.60
C MET A 24 35.84 10.67 3.64
N PRO A 25 35.13 10.80 2.49
CA PRO A 25 33.73 11.15 2.55
C PRO A 25 33.06 10.12 3.46
N GLU A 26 32.38 10.63 4.48
CA GLU A 26 31.53 9.86 5.37
C GLU A 26 30.66 8.99 4.47
N GLY A 27 30.97 7.70 4.46
CA GLY A 27 30.12 6.71 3.82
C GLY A 27 28.75 6.93 4.44
N GLU A 28 27.77 7.22 3.59
CA GLU A 28 26.37 7.18 3.98
C GLU A 28 26.21 5.91 4.82
N LEU A 29 25.94 6.11 6.11
CA LEU A 29 25.29 5.10 6.91
C LEU A 29 23.95 4.90 6.21
N ARG A 30 23.94 4.00 5.23
CA ARG A 30 22.76 3.20 4.97
C ARG A 30 22.44 2.58 6.31
N GLU A 31 21.52 3.22 7.04
CA GLU A 31 20.50 2.47 7.75
C GLU A 31 19.87 1.57 6.69
N GLU A 32 20.52 0.43 6.44
CA GLU A 32 19.80 -0.78 6.10
C GLU A 32 18.80 -0.91 7.24
N ALA A 33 17.60 -0.43 7.00
CA ALA A 33 16.43 -0.89 7.71
C ALA A 33 16.50 -2.42 7.57
N VAL A 34 17.05 -3.07 8.59
CA VAL A 34 16.89 -4.49 8.82
C VAL A 34 15.40 -4.62 9.06
N TYR A 35 14.65 -4.71 7.96
CA TYR A 35 13.37 -5.37 7.94
C TYR A 35 13.71 -6.79 8.37
N GLN A 36 13.60 -7.05 9.68
CA GLN A 36 13.30 -8.39 10.12
C GLN A 36 11.97 -8.74 9.45
N HIS A 37 12.04 -9.30 8.25
CA HIS A 37 11.02 -10.19 7.77
C HIS A 37 10.91 -11.27 8.85
N ARG A 38 9.94 -11.12 9.77
CA ARG A 38 9.43 -12.29 10.47
C ARG A 38 8.97 -13.20 9.35
N GLN A 39 9.60 -14.37 9.24
CA GLN A 39 9.17 -15.36 8.27
C GLN A 39 7.71 -15.64 8.53
N ALA A 40 6.91 -15.72 7.47
CA ALA A 40 5.55 -16.22 7.54
C ALA A 40 5.56 -17.58 8.25
N LEU A 41 5.11 -17.62 9.51
CA LEU A 41 5.14 -18.85 10.33
C LEU A 41 4.04 -19.82 9.88
N VAL A 42 2.95 -19.30 9.31
CA VAL A 42 1.83 -20.08 8.79
C VAL A 42 1.74 -19.92 7.28
N SER A 43 1.97 -21.00 6.54
CA SER A 43 1.83 -21.00 5.07
C SER A 43 0.35 -21.04 4.65
N PRO A 44 -0.02 -20.44 3.50
CA PRO A 44 -1.36 -20.61 2.95
C PRO A 44 -1.61 -22.08 2.59
N PRO A 45 -2.84 -22.61 2.76
CA PRO A 45 -3.16 -23.94 2.27
C PRO A 45 -3.02 -23.97 0.72
N PRO A 46 -2.44 -25.05 0.15
CA PRO A 46 -2.14 -25.13 -1.29
C PRO A 46 -3.37 -24.95 -2.20
N ALA A 47 -4.54 -25.36 -1.72
CA ALA A 47 -5.84 -25.03 -2.29
C ALA A 47 -6.92 -25.16 -1.22
N PRO A 48 -7.91 -24.25 -1.17
CA PRO A 48 -9.06 -24.40 -0.28
C PRO A 48 -9.91 -25.58 -0.78
N SER A 49 -9.72 -26.75 -0.18
CA SER A 49 -10.34 -28.01 -0.61
C SER A 49 -10.64 -28.93 0.58
N GLY A 50 -11.41 -30.00 0.34
CA GLY A 50 -11.71 -31.00 1.35
C GLY A 50 -12.44 -30.42 2.56
N SER A 51 -11.97 -30.76 3.76
CA SER A 51 -12.58 -30.35 5.03
C SER A 51 -12.67 -28.84 5.22
N LEU A 52 -11.73 -28.07 4.65
CA LEU A 52 -11.73 -26.60 4.74
C LEU A 52 -12.95 -25.97 4.10
N VAL A 53 -13.46 -26.56 3.02
CA VAL A 53 -14.64 -26.09 2.31
C VAL A 53 -15.89 -26.81 2.82
N GLN A 54 -15.79 -28.12 3.07
CA GLN A 54 -16.93 -28.94 3.47
C GLN A 54 -17.48 -28.57 4.85
N TYR A 55 -16.63 -28.12 5.77
CA TYR A 55 -17.02 -27.76 7.14
C TYR A 55 -16.84 -26.27 7.42
N ALA A 56 -16.74 -25.45 6.37
CA ALA A 56 -16.63 -24.02 6.52
C ALA A 56 -17.85 -23.46 7.25
N GLN A 57 -17.63 -22.63 8.26
CA GLN A 57 -18.72 -22.06 9.06
C GLN A 57 -19.13 -20.70 8.49
N PRO A 58 -20.44 -20.41 8.37
CA PRO A 58 -20.87 -19.11 7.90
C PRO A 58 -20.57 -18.03 8.94
N VAL A 59 -20.12 -16.87 8.48
CA VAL A 59 -19.98 -15.63 9.27
C VAL A 59 -20.65 -14.50 8.52
N ALA A 60 -21.44 -13.68 9.23
CA ALA A 60 -22.04 -12.50 8.64
C ALA A 60 -21.00 -11.38 8.49
N VAL A 61 -21.11 -10.57 7.44
CA VAL A 61 -20.40 -9.28 7.38
C VAL A 61 -20.95 -8.38 8.50
N GLY A 62 -20.05 -7.80 9.30
CA GLY A 62 -20.36 -7.11 10.56
C GLY A 62 -20.49 -8.05 11.76
N GLY A 63 -20.19 -9.34 11.59
CA GLY A 63 -20.29 -10.37 12.61
C GLY A 63 -18.93 -10.89 13.08
N SER A 64 -18.99 -11.82 14.03
CA SER A 64 -17.82 -12.58 14.49
C SER A 64 -18.19 -14.02 14.82
N VAL A 65 -17.19 -14.90 14.77
CA VAL A 65 -17.31 -16.31 15.11
C VAL A 65 -16.15 -16.70 16.03
N SER A 66 -16.46 -17.45 17.08
CA SER A 66 -15.46 -17.98 18.01
C SER A 66 -15.23 -19.45 17.73
N ALA A 67 -13.98 -19.90 17.82
CA ALA A 67 -13.61 -21.29 17.58
C ALA A 67 -12.42 -21.69 18.47
N ALA A 68 -12.23 -23.01 18.61
CA ALA A 68 -11.04 -23.59 19.19
C ALA A 68 -10.06 -23.92 18.05
N ALA A 69 -8.82 -23.44 18.18
CA ALA A 69 -7.71 -24.00 17.44
C ALA A 69 -7.42 -25.40 18.01
N GLY A 70 -7.13 -26.36 17.14
CA GLY A 70 -6.96 -27.76 17.54
C GLY A 70 -5.76 -28.00 18.47
N LEU A 71 -5.40 -29.27 18.70
CA LEU A 71 -4.18 -29.58 19.46
C LEU A 71 -2.91 -29.50 18.62
N THR A 72 -3.04 -29.53 17.30
CA THR A 72 -1.96 -29.55 16.31
C THR A 72 -2.11 -28.40 15.32
N PRO A 73 -1.06 -28.05 14.55
CA PRO A 73 -1.19 -27.12 13.42
C PRO A 73 -2.36 -27.52 12.51
N GLY A 74 -3.05 -26.52 11.96
CA GLY A 74 -4.26 -26.77 11.20
C GLY A 74 -4.90 -25.48 10.69
N TYR A 75 -6.09 -25.65 10.12
CA TYR A 75 -6.85 -24.58 9.50
C TYR A 75 -8.35 -24.73 9.78
N ALA A 76 -9.06 -23.61 9.78
CA ALA A 76 -10.52 -23.55 9.76
C ALA A 76 -10.99 -22.60 8.65
N GLY A 77 -12.05 -23.02 7.95
CA GLY A 77 -12.68 -22.22 6.89
C GLY A 77 -13.92 -21.49 7.39
N TYR A 78 -14.14 -20.29 6.87
CA TYR A 78 -15.30 -19.45 7.14
C TYR A 78 -15.83 -18.81 5.87
N THR A 79 -17.12 -18.95 5.61
CA THR A 79 -17.76 -18.37 4.42
C THR A 79 -18.57 -17.14 4.75
N PHE A 80 -18.59 -16.19 3.82
CA PHE A 80 -19.44 -15.02 3.91
C PHE A 80 -19.84 -14.53 2.53
N GLN A 81 -21.01 -13.90 2.46
CA GLN A 81 -21.59 -13.39 1.21
C GLN A 81 -21.36 -11.88 1.10
N VAL A 82 -20.96 -11.42 -0.08
CA VAL A 82 -20.72 -10.00 -0.34
C VAL A 82 -21.31 -9.54 -1.67
N ALA A 83 -21.66 -8.27 -1.74
CA ALA A 83 -21.91 -7.58 -3.00
C ALA A 83 -20.59 -7.11 -3.64
N ALA A 84 -20.61 -6.87 -4.94
CA ALA A 84 -19.47 -6.29 -5.66
C ALA A 84 -19.10 -4.91 -5.10
N GLY A 85 -17.82 -4.65 -4.91
CA GLY A 85 -17.31 -3.42 -4.31
C GLY A 85 -17.38 -3.38 -2.77
N THR A 86 -17.60 -4.51 -2.10
CA THR A 86 -17.57 -4.59 -0.64
C THR A 86 -16.16 -4.41 -0.10
N GLN A 87 -15.99 -3.60 0.95
CA GLN A 87 -14.71 -3.45 1.65
C GLN A 87 -14.78 -3.96 3.09
N LEU A 88 -13.89 -4.89 3.42
CA LEU A 88 -13.86 -5.57 4.71
C LEU A 88 -12.56 -5.34 5.46
N LYS A 89 -12.62 -5.45 6.78
CA LYS A 89 -11.49 -5.71 7.65
C LYS A 89 -11.72 -7.06 8.31
N LEU A 90 -10.73 -7.95 8.26
CA LEU A 90 -10.77 -9.24 8.91
C LEU A 90 -9.71 -9.29 10.00
N GLU A 91 -10.09 -9.70 11.21
CA GLU A 91 -9.19 -9.67 12.36
C GLU A 91 -9.35 -10.93 13.20
N VAL A 92 -8.24 -11.57 13.53
CA VAL A 92 -8.19 -12.68 14.48
C VAL A 92 -7.77 -12.13 15.84
N THR A 93 -8.55 -12.48 16.87
CA THR A 93 -8.26 -12.12 18.27
C THR A 93 -8.24 -13.37 19.14
N HIS A 94 -7.34 -13.46 20.11
CA HIS A 94 -7.34 -14.56 21.06
C HIS A 94 -8.48 -14.40 22.09
N LEU A 95 -8.95 -15.53 22.63
CA LEU A 95 -9.98 -15.56 23.68
C LEU A 95 -9.39 -16.13 24.97
N GLY A 96 -9.77 -15.52 26.10
CA GLY A 96 -9.33 -15.96 27.43
C GLY A 96 -7.80 -16.00 27.57
N SER A 97 -7.28 -17.10 28.12
CA SER A 97 -5.84 -17.33 28.37
C SER A 97 -5.03 -17.76 27.15
N SER A 98 -5.60 -17.63 25.94
CA SER A 98 -4.98 -18.06 24.67
C SER A 98 -3.90 -17.10 24.16
N MET A 99 -3.12 -16.51 25.06
CA MET A 99 -2.00 -15.65 24.68
C MET A 99 -0.94 -16.51 23.96
N TYR A 100 -0.22 -15.89 23.03
CA TYR A 100 0.80 -16.52 22.16
C TYR A 100 0.24 -17.42 21.05
N LEU A 101 -1.06 -17.40 20.76
CA LEU A 101 -1.56 -18.03 19.54
C LEU A 101 -0.98 -17.29 18.32
N ASP A 102 -0.33 -18.04 17.45
CA ASP A 102 0.22 -17.61 16.16
C ASP A 102 -0.71 -18.07 15.04
N THR A 103 -1.18 -17.12 14.23
CA THR A 103 -2.16 -17.40 13.17
C THR A 103 -1.71 -16.94 11.80
N GLY A 104 -2.29 -17.55 10.77
CA GLY A 104 -2.32 -17.01 9.41
C GLY A 104 -3.76 -16.75 8.99
N LEU A 105 -4.00 -15.70 8.22
CA LEU A 105 -5.32 -15.37 7.67
C LEU A 105 -5.20 -15.24 6.15
N PHE A 106 -6.03 -15.98 5.43
CA PHE A 106 -6.02 -16.05 3.97
C PHE A 106 -7.44 -15.88 3.42
N LEU A 107 -7.60 -15.11 2.36
CA LEU A 107 -8.89 -14.87 1.72
C LEU A 107 -8.89 -15.38 0.27
N TYR A 108 -9.87 -16.20 -0.07
CA TYR A 108 -10.08 -16.80 -1.39
C TYR A 108 -11.47 -16.48 -1.94
N GLY A 109 -11.64 -16.63 -3.26
CA GLY A 109 -12.93 -16.53 -3.94
C GLY A 109 -13.00 -15.44 -5.03
N PRO A 110 -14.22 -15.06 -5.47
CA PRO A 110 -15.49 -15.66 -5.06
C PRO A 110 -15.62 -17.11 -5.51
N LYS A 111 -16.55 -17.85 -4.89
CA LYS A 111 -16.90 -19.22 -5.28
C LYS A 111 -17.43 -19.25 -6.72
N ASP A 112 -16.83 -20.09 -7.55
CA ASP A 112 -17.23 -20.28 -8.93
C ASP A 112 -18.48 -21.17 -9.06
N ALA A 113 -18.95 -21.33 -10.30
CA ALA A 113 -20.12 -22.15 -10.61
C ALA A 113 -19.92 -23.65 -10.31
N GLN A 114 -18.67 -24.11 -10.20
CA GLN A 114 -18.28 -25.47 -9.85
C GLN A 114 -18.16 -25.65 -8.32
N GLY A 115 -18.34 -24.57 -7.56
CA GLY A 115 -18.28 -24.56 -6.09
C GLY A 115 -16.88 -24.40 -5.51
N ALA A 116 -15.87 -24.08 -6.33
CA ALA A 116 -14.50 -23.86 -5.90
C ALA A 116 -14.19 -22.37 -5.71
N TYR A 117 -13.29 -22.05 -4.78
CA TYR A 117 -12.86 -20.66 -4.51
C TYR A 117 -11.60 -20.24 -5.28
N GLY A 118 -11.06 -21.14 -6.11
CA GLY A 118 -9.76 -21.00 -6.75
C GLY A 118 -8.57 -21.19 -5.79
N PRO A 119 -7.35 -21.38 -6.34
CA PRO A 119 -6.13 -21.59 -5.54
C PRO A 119 -5.44 -20.28 -5.13
N THR A 120 -5.82 -19.16 -5.74
CA THR A 120 -5.14 -17.87 -5.56
C THR A 120 -5.60 -17.18 -4.29
N VAL A 121 -4.66 -16.88 -3.40
CA VAL A 121 -4.89 -16.02 -2.23
C VAL A 121 -5.06 -14.58 -2.70
N LEU A 122 -6.21 -13.97 -2.39
CA LEU A 122 -6.50 -12.58 -2.71
C LEU A 122 -5.91 -11.60 -1.69
N PHE A 123 -6.01 -11.96 -0.41
CA PHE A 123 -5.47 -11.19 0.70
C PHE A 123 -4.92 -12.17 1.73
N GLN A 124 -3.80 -11.79 2.35
CA GLN A 124 -3.23 -12.54 3.46
C GLN A 124 -2.56 -11.65 4.47
N ASP A 125 -2.47 -12.15 5.69
CA ASP A 125 -1.66 -11.62 6.77
C ASP A 125 -1.34 -12.74 7.75
N ASP A 126 -0.22 -12.65 8.44
CA ASP A 126 0.19 -13.60 9.48
C ASP A 126 0.70 -12.92 10.76
N ASP A 127 1.12 -11.65 10.73
CA ASP A 127 1.72 -11.01 11.91
C ASP A 127 1.36 -9.53 12.15
N SER A 128 0.37 -8.98 11.44
CA SER A 128 -0.01 -7.55 11.59
C SER A 128 -1.11 -7.28 12.63
N GLY A 129 -1.54 -8.31 13.38
CA GLY A 129 -2.55 -8.20 14.43
C GLY A 129 -1.99 -7.84 15.80
N TYR A 130 -2.65 -8.32 16.86
CA TYR A 130 -2.22 -8.10 18.25
C TYR A 130 -1.16 -9.14 18.64
N GLY A 131 0.11 -8.87 18.30
CA GLY A 131 1.21 -9.83 18.51
C GLY A 131 1.42 -10.69 17.28
N GLU A 132 1.38 -12.02 17.45
CA GLU A 132 1.52 -13.02 16.36
C GLU A 132 0.16 -13.38 15.72
N LEU A 133 -0.86 -12.57 15.95
CA LEU A 133 -2.18 -12.76 15.37
C LEU A 133 -2.28 -12.06 14.02
N SER A 134 -3.18 -12.55 13.18
CA SER A 134 -3.35 -12.04 11.82
C SER A 134 -4.48 -11.03 11.69
N LYS A 135 -4.29 -10.07 10.79
CA LYS A 135 -5.24 -9.02 10.45
C LYS A 135 -5.10 -8.58 9.00
N VAL A 136 -6.18 -8.75 8.23
CA VAL A 136 -6.34 -8.07 6.94
C VAL A 136 -7.03 -6.73 7.19
N GLY A 137 -6.24 -5.65 7.22
CA GLY A 137 -6.70 -4.31 7.56
C GLY A 137 -7.70 -3.70 6.57
N LEU A 138 -7.61 -4.07 5.29
CA LEU A 138 -8.52 -3.64 4.23
C LEU A 138 -8.48 -4.66 3.07
N ALA A 139 -9.63 -5.28 2.79
CA ALA A 139 -9.87 -6.13 1.63
C ALA A 139 -10.97 -5.53 0.77
N THR A 140 -10.67 -5.20 -0.48
CA THR A 140 -11.67 -4.71 -1.46
C THR A 140 -12.06 -5.84 -2.41
N LEU A 141 -13.31 -6.27 -2.34
CA LEU A 141 -13.84 -7.39 -3.11
C LEU A 141 -14.65 -6.85 -4.30
N THR A 142 -14.07 -6.92 -5.50
CA THR A 142 -14.63 -6.31 -6.71
C THR A 142 -15.78 -7.11 -7.31
N GLN A 143 -15.88 -8.40 -7.01
CA GLN A 143 -16.93 -9.29 -7.50
C GLN A 143 -17.89 -9.68 -6.37
N ALA A 144 -19.18 -9.79 -6.69
CA ALA A 144 -20.18 -10.33 -5.77
C ALA A 144 -20.04 -11.86 -5.66
N GLY A 145 -20.42 -12.42 -4.51
CA GLY A 145 -20.48 -13.86 -4.32
C GLY A 145 -20.09 -14.31 -2.91
N GLU A 146 -19.91 -15.63 -2.78
CA GLU A 146 -19.42 -16.27 -1.56
C GLU A 146 -17.90 -16.23 -1.55
N TYR A 147 -17.29 -15.78 -0.46
CA TYR A 147 -15.85 -15.81 -0.24
C TYR A 147 -15.50 -16.73 0.92
N LEU A 148 -14.25 -17.17 0.95
CA LEU A 148 -13.72 -18.05 1.99
C LEU A 148 -12.55 -17.38 2.70
N ALA A 149 -12.73 -17.05 3.98
CA ALA A 149 -11.63 -16.77 4.88
C ALA A 149 -11.12 -18.07 5.51
N VAL A 150 -9.81 -18.26 5.52
CA VAL A 150 -9.16 -19.38 6.18
C VAL A 150 -8.27 -18.83 7.29
N VAL A 151 -8.49 -19.31 8.51
CA VAL A 151 -7.61 -19.07 9.65
C VAL A 151 -6.75 -20.32 9.83
N GLY A 152 -5.43 -20.17 9.69
CA GLY A 152 -4.43 -21.19 10.00
C GLY A 152 -3.74 -20.91 11.33
N TRP A 153 -3.12 -21.92 11.92
CA TRP A 153 -2.35 -21.78 13.16
C TRP A 153 -1.15 -22.73 13.21
N GLY A 154 -0.07 -22.27 13.84
CA GLY A 154 1.15 -23.05 14.06
C GLY A 154 1.23 -23.70 15.44
N ASN A 155 0.70 -23.06 16.47
CA ASN A 155 0.91 -23.43 17.88
C ASN A 155 -0.40 -23.44 18.70
N ALA A 156 -1.41 -24.17 18.22
CA ALA A 156 -2.75 -24.07 18.76
C ALA A 156 -2.94 -24.57 20.19
N ALA A 157 -2.41 -25.74 20.58
CA ALA A 157 -2.51 -26.27 21.95
C ALA A 157 -3.92 -26.16 22.61
N GLY A 158 -5.02 -26.26 21.83
CA GLY A 158 -6.39 -26.11 22.33
C GLY A 158 -6.82 -24.66 22.65
N MET A 159 -6.05 -23.66 22.21
CA MET A 159 -6.34 -22.24 22.35
C MET A 159 -7.59 -21.84 21.58
N HIS A 160 -8.22 -20.76 22.00
CA HIS A 160 -9.43 -20.23 21.41
C HIS A 160 -9.18 -18.88 20.74
N TYR A 161 -9.83 -18.67 19.61
CA TYR A 161 -9.79 -17.41 18.88
C TYR A 161 -11.19 -16.98 18.44
N ARG A 162 -11.27 -15.71 18.05
CA ARG A 162 -12.41 -15.11 17.38
C ARG A 162 -11.96 -14.50 16.06
N LEU A 163 -12.61 -14.90 14.97
CA LEU A 163 -12.54 -14.21 13.69
C LEU A 163 -13.66 -13.16 13.65
N GLN A 164 -13.29 -11.91 13.40
CA GLN A 164 -14.21 -10.80 13.19
C GLN A 164 -14.14 -10.34 11.74
N VAL A 165 -15.29 -10.14 11.11
CA VAL A 165 -15.43 -9.65 9.74
C VAL A 165 -16.19 -8.33 9.78
N ASP A 166 -15.47 -7.21 9.78
CA ASP A 166 -16.05 -5.88 9.84
C ASP A 166 -16.26 -5.29 8.45
N CYS A 167 -17.39 -4.63 8.26
CA CYS A 167 -17.58 -3.76 7.10
C CYS A 167 -16.86 -2.43 7.32
N VAL A 168 -16.01 -2.03 6.38
CA VAL A 168 -15.27 -0.77 6.45
C VAL A 168 -15.60 0.20 5.30
N GLY A 169 -16.36 -0.24 4.31
CA GLY A 169 -16.77 0.63 3.20
C GLY A 169 -17.42 -0.10 2.04
N GLY A 170 -17.70 0.67 0.98
CA GLY A 170 -18.28 0.17 -0.25
C GLY A 170 -19.68 -0.41 -0.06
N ALA A 171 -19.97 -1.53 -0.72
CA ALA A 171 -21.33 -2.07 -0.83
C ALA A 171 -21.89 -2.73 0.46
N CYS A 172 -21.09 -2.91 1.52
CA CYS A 172 -21.55 -3.56 2.75
C CYS A 172 -22.13 -2.59 3.80
N ILE A 173 -22.03 -1.27 3.60
CA ILE A 173 -22.64 -0.29 4.50
C ILE A 173 -24.05 0.02 3.98
N PRO A 174 -25.12 -0.27 4.74
CA PRO A 174 -26.46 0.14 4.36
C PRO A 174 -26.59 1.66 4.42
N GLN A 175 -27.07 2.28 3.34
CA GLN A 175 -27.35 3.73 3.26
C GLN A 175 -26.18 4.60 3.75
N PRO A 176 -25.00 4.54 3.09
CA PRO A 176 -23.83 5.26 3.55
C PRO A 176 -24.06 6.79 3.45
N PRO A 177 -23.58 7.58 4.43
CA PRO A 177 -23.75 9.03 4.41
C PRO A 177 -22.94 9.66 3.26
N PRO A 178 -23.26 10.89 2.84
CA PRO A 178 -22.40 11.63 1.91
C PRO A 178 -21.05 11.94 2.55
N ALA A 179 -19.99 12.04 1.73
CA ALA A 179 -18.66 12.33 2.25
C ALA A 179 -18.57 13.78 2.79
N PRO A 180 -18.00 14.00 4.00
CA PRO A 180 -17.73 15.34 4.51
C PRO A 180 -16.78 16.11 3.59
N SER A 181 -16.93 17.44 3.49
CA SER A 181 -16.13 18.29 2.60
C SER A 181 -14.62 18.23 2.91
N GLY A 182 -14.25 18.17 4.19
CA GLY A 182 -12.86 18.15 4.66
C GLY A 182 -12.28 16.75 4.93
N TYR A 183 -12.94 15.67 4.55
CA TYR A 183 -12.41 14.33 4.82
C TYR A 183 -11.13 14.08 4.00
N THR A 184 -10.12 13.52 4.67
CA THR A 184 -8.83 13.17 4.08
C THR A 184 -8.78 11.68 3.82
N LEU A 185 -8.39 11.27 2.62
CA LEU A 185 -8.23 9.86 2.30
C LEU A 185 -7.04 9.27 3.07
N ALA A 186 -7.31 8.20 3.83
CA ALA A 186 -6.27 7.34 4.38
C ALA A 186 -5.88 6.31 3.30
N LEU A 187 -4.65 6.41 2.82
CA LEU A 187 -4.10 5.52 1.80
C LEU A 187 -3.33 4.38 2.48
N VAL A 188 -3.66 3.14 2.13
CA VAL A 188 -2.97 1.93 2.59
C VAL A 188 -2.13 1.43 1.43
N LYS A 189 -0.80 1.48 1.57
CA LYS A 189 0.11 0.99 0.53
C LYS A 189 -0.08 -0.52 0.33
N GLN A 190 -0.06 -0.94 -0.92
CA GLN A 190 -0.26 -2.34 -1.30
C GLN A 190 0.79 -2.76 -2.33
N PRO A 191 1.16 -4.06 -2.38
CA PRO A 191 2.10 -4.56 -3.38
C PRO A 191 1.53 -4.44 -4.80
N LEU A 192 2.39 -4.21 -5.79
CA LEU A 192 1.99 -4.25 -7.19
C LEU A 192 1.75 -5.69 -7.66
N ALA A 193 0.92 -5.84 -8.69
CA ALA A 193 0.80 -7.13 -9.36
C ALA A 193 2.15 -7.47 -10.02
N PRO A 194 2.64 -8.73 -9.94
CA PRO A 194 3.94 -9.11 -10.50
C PRO A 194 4.10 -8.75 -11.98
N SER A 195 3.05 -8.90 -12.79
CA SER A 195 3.06 -8.51 -14.21
C SER A 195 3.32 -7.02 -14.41
N LEU A 196 2.73 -6.16 -13.58
CA LEU A 196 2.94 -4.71 -13.62
C LEU A 196 4.34 -4.32 -13.16
N GLN A 197 4.89 -5.01 -12.16
CA GLN A 197 6.27 -4.80 -11.75
C GLN A 197 7.23 -5.14 -12.89
N THR A 198 7.05 -6.29 -13.54
CA THR A 198 7.86 -6.69 -14.70
C THR A 198 7.76 -5.67 -15.85
N ALA A 199 6.56 -5.16 -16.14
CA ALA A 199 6.37 -4.15 -17.18
C ALA A 199 7.04 -2.80 -16.83
N LEU A 200 7.02 -2.40 -15.55
CA LEU A 200 7.73 -1.22 -15.07
C LEU A 200 9.25 -1.38 -15.22
N ASP A 201 9.78 -2.52 -14.80
CA ASP A 201 11.22 -2.82 -14.86
C ASP A 201 11.72 -2.85 -16.30
N ALA A 202 10.94 -3.44 -17.22
CA ALA A 202 11.25 -3.42 -18.66
C ALA A 202 11.28 -2.00 -19.23
N GLY A 203 10.33 -1.14 -18.84
CA GLY A 203 10.31 0.27 -19.25
C GLY A 203 11.54 1.03 -18.75
N ASN A 204 11.91 0.83 -17.47
CA ASN A 204 13.09 1.44 -16.86
C ASN A 204 14.42 0.94 -17.44
N ALA A 205 14.45 -0.25 -18.04
CA ALA A 205 15.63 -0.79 -18.70
C ALA A 205 15.81 -0.27 -20.14
N THR A 206 14.84 0.47 -20.69
CA THR A 206 14.86 0.86 -22.11
C THR A 206 15.81 2.03 -22.40
N TYR A 207 15.84 3.04 -21.51
CA TYR A 207 16.67 4.23 -21.67
C TYR A 207 17.36 4.57 -20.35
N GLU A 208 18.64 4.92 -20.39
CA GLU A 208 19.41 5.29 -19.19
C GLU A 208 18.96 6.60 -18.55
N ASN A 209 18.39 7.50 -19.37
CA ASN A 209 18.01 8.85 -18.95
C ASN A 209 16.50 8.98 -18.64
N VAL A 210 15.77 7.86 -18.65
CA VAL A 210 14.33 7.83 -18.33
C VAL A 210 14.06 6.71 -17.33
N TYR A 211 13.40 7.05 -16.24
CA TYR A 211 12.98 6.08 -15.23
C TYR A 211 11.65 6.49 -14.60
N ALA A 212 10.92 5.50 -14.12
CA ALA A 212 9.62 5.69 -13.50
C ALA A 212 9.48 4.85 -12.24
N TYR A 213 8.61 5.34 -11.36
CA TYR A 213 8.14 4.66 -10.18
C TYR A 213 6.64 4.51 -10.26
N LEU A 214 6.16 3.35 -9.83
CA LEU A 214 4.74 3.08 -9.66
C LEU A 214 4.49 2.64 -8.23
N SER A 215 3.45 3.19 -7.61
CA SER A 215 2.95 2.68 -6.34
C SER A 215 1.43 2.55 -6.38
N ARG A 216 0.92 1.57 -5.63
CA ARG A 216 -0.50 1.34 -5.44
C ARG A 216 -0.85 1.55 -3.98
N SER A 217 -1.93 2.26 -3.75
CA SER A 217 -2.62 2.30 -2.47
C SER A 217 -4.09 1.98 -2.64
N ASP A 218 -4.63 1.27 -1.67
CA ASP A 218 -6.07 1.07 -1.52
C ASP A 218 -6.59 2.04 -0.45
N PHE A 219 -7.87 2.36 -0.46
CA PHE A 219 -8.49 3.19 0.59
C PHE A 219 -9.88 2.67 0.95
N ALA A 220 -10.26 2.80 2.22
CA ALA A 220 -11.63 2.54 2.64
C ALA A 220 -12.53 3.72 2.28
N TRP A 221 -13.73 3.42 1.80
CA TRP A 221 -14.69 4.42 1.37
C TRP A 221 -16.10 4.13 1.89
N PRO A 222 -16.45 4.68 3.07
CA PRO A 222 -17.73 4.41 3.72
C PRO A 222 -18.85 5.39 3.31
N TYR A 223 -18.73 6.05 2.15
CA TYR A 223 -19.62 7.14 1.74
C TYR A 223 -20.39 6.84 0.46
N SER A 224 -21.58 7.43 0.31
CA SER A 224 -22.46 7.25 -0.87
C SER A 224 -21.98 7.98 -2.13
N THR A 225 -21.23 9.07 -1.97
CA THR A 225 -20.61 9.79 -3.09
C THR A 225 -19.27 9.17 -3.43
N GLU A 226 -18.88 9.06 -4.71
CA GLU A 226 -17.54 8.59 -5.08
C GLU A 226 -16.42 9.47 -4.51
N ALA A 227 -15.25 8.88 -4.25
CA ALA A 227 -14.05 9.64 -3.92
C ALA A 227 -13.67 10.55 -5.11
N SER A 228 -13.22 11.77 -4.83
CA SER A 228 -12.80 12.70 -5.87
C SER A 228 -11.31 12.61 -6.16
N LEU A 229 -10.94 12.87 -7.41
CA LEU A 229 -9.54 12.98 -7.84
C LEU A 229 -8.76 14.01 -7.00
N GLU A 230 -9.38 15.13 -6.66
CA GLU A 230 -8.76 16.17 -5.84
C GLU A 230 -8.37 15.65 -4.46
N ARG A 231 -9.23 14.83 -3.85
CA ARG A 231 -8.96 14.25 -2.53
C ARG A 231 -7.86 13.19 -2.60
N ALA A 232 -7.86 12.37 -3.65
CA ALA A 232 -6.79 11.41 -3.89
C ALA A 232 -5.44 12.12 -4.08
N ALA A 233 -5.42 13.18 -4.90
CA ALA A 233 -4.23 13.97 -5.15
C ALA A 233 -3.74 14.69 -3.88
N ALA A 234 -4.64 15.25 -3.07
CA ALA A 234 -4.29 15.88 -1.80
C ALA A 234 -3.66 14.87 -0.83
N ALA A 235 -4.21 13.66 -0.72
CA ALA A 235 -3.66 12.60 0.12
C ALA A 235 -2.28 12.11 -0.35
N VAL A 236 -2.05 12.04 -1.66
CA VAL A 236 -0.72 11.74 -2.22
C VAL A 236 0.25 12.88 -1.92
N LEU A 237 -0.11 14.12 -2.25
CA LEU A 237 0.76 15.28 -2.03
C LEU A 237 1.06 15.56 -0.56
N ALA A 238 0.22 15.12 0.37
CA ALA A 238 0.50 15.20 1.81
C ALA A 238 1.73 14.39 2.22
N GLN A 239 2.09 13.34 1.48
CA GLN A 239 3.28 12.54 1.75
C GLN A 239 4.56 13.33 1.48
N GLY A 240 5.58 13.17 2.33
CA GLY A 240 6.84 13.91 2.23
C GLY A 240 7.57 13.69 0.90
N ALA A 241 7.50 12.48 0.34
CA ALA A 241 8.14 12.13 -0.93
C ALA A 241 7.70 13.00 -2.12
N TYR A 242 6.47 13.54 -2.08
CA TYR A 242 5.90 14.32 -3.19
C TYR A 242 5.83 15.83 -2.90
N ALA A 243 6.51 16.31 -1.85
CA ALA A 243 6.49 17.72 -1.48
C ALA A 243 6.91 18.66 -2.62
N GLY A 244 7.85 18.23 -3.48
CA GLY A 244 8.33 18.99 -4.63
C GLY A 244 7.30 19.26 -5.73
N TYR A 245 6.16 18.57 -5.74
CA TYR A 245 5.07 18.77 -6.71
C TYR A 245 4.01 19.76 -6.26
N ARG A 246 4.01 20.17 -4.98
CA ARG A 246 3.01 21.08 -4.41
C ARG A 246 3.07 22.49 -5.00
N THR A 247 4.18 22.83 -5.65
CA THR A 247 4.43 24.15 -6.26
C THR A 247 4.20 24.18 -7.77
N ASP A 248 3.66 23.11 -8.37
CA ASP A 248 3.28 23.14 -9.79
C ASP A 248 2.22 24.24 -10.00
N PRO A 249 2.50 25.27 -10.83
CA PRO A 249 1.56 26.37 -11.06
C PRO A 249 0.37 25.98 -11.93
N ALA A 250 0.43 24.85 -12.64
CA ALA A 250 -0.58 24.45 -13.61
C ALA A 250 -0.80 22.92 -13.63
N PRO A 251 -1.24 22.31 -12.52
CA PRO A 251 -1.59 20.89 -12.52
C PRO A 251 -2.77 20.63 -13.47
N ALA A 252 -2.70 19.53 -14.20
CA ALA A 252 -3.68 19.20 -15.23
C ALA A 252 -4.53 17.99 -14.83
N VAL A 253 -5.83 18.06 -15.11
CA VAL A 253 -6.72 16.88 -15.08
C VAL A 253 -6.76 16.30 -16.49
N LEU A 254 -6.50 14.99 -16.61
CA LEU A 254 -6.42 14.27 -17.86
C LEU A 254 -7.42 13.10 -17.85
N THR A 255 -7.94 12.76 -19.03
CA THR A 255 -8.53 11.43 -19.23
C THR A 255 -7.42 10.38 -19.20
N TYR A 256 -7.78 9.11 -19.00
CA TYR A 256 -6.80 8.03 -19.03
C TYR A 256 -6.07 7.95 -20.38
N GLU A 257 -6.80 8.15 -21.48
CA GLU A 257 -6.25 8.14 -22.84
C GLU A 257 -5.29 9.32 -23.07
N ALA A 258 -5.64 10.51 -22.60
CA ALA A 258 -4.76 11.69 -22.70
C ALA A 258 -3.51 11.54 -21.81
N PHE A 259 -3.65 10.89 -20.65
CA PHE A 259 -2.51 10.50 -19.82
C PHE A 259 -1.59 9.52 -20.57
N GLN A 260 -2.13 8.43 -21.13
CA GLN A 260 -1.35 7.45 -21.90
C GLN A 260 -0.60 8.09 -23.06
N ALA A 261 -1.28 8.97 -23.82
CA ALA A 261 -0.65 9.70 -24.93
C ALA A 261 0.44 10.68 -24.49
N SER A 262 0.46 11.08 -23.21
CA SER A 262 1.43 12.02 -22.66
C SER A 262 2.68 11.37 -22.07
N ILE A 263 2.70 10.05 -21.94
CA ILE A 263 3.84 9.29 -21.42
C ILE A 263 4.59 8.65 -22.60
N GLY A 264 5.93 8.63 -22.52
CA GLY A 264 6.78 8.08 -23.57
C GLY A 264 6.53 6.60 -23.86
N HIS A 265 6.97 6.17 -25.05
CA HIS A 265 6.85 4.80 -25.54
C HIS A 265 7.26 3.66 -24.57
N PRO A 266 8.31 3.76 -23.72
CA PRO A 266 8.74 2.61 -22.91
C PRO A 266 7.70 2.14 -21.89
N TYR A 267 6.75 2.99 -21.49
CA TYR A 267 5.75 2.64 -20.47
C TYR A 267 4.34 2.39 -21.03
N LEU A 268 4.11 2.51 -22.34
CA LEU A 268 2.78 2.28 -22.91
C LEU A 268 2.19 0.90 -22.57
N PRO A 269 2.95 -0.22 -22.61
CA PRO A 269 2.44 -1.53 -22.17
C PRO A 269 2.00 -1.53 -20.70
N LEU A 270 2.84 -0.96 -19.81
CA LEU A 270 2.52 -0.83 -18.39
C LEU A 270 1.18 -0.08 -18.20
N LEU A 271 1.00 1.05 -18.89
CA LEU A 271 -0.21 1.85 -18.74
C LEU A 271 -1.46 1.14 -19.30
N ALA A 272 -1.34 0.29 -20.31
CA ALA A 272 -2.47 -0.51 -20.77
C ALA A 272 -2.88 -1.53 -19.69
N ASP A 273 -1.90 -2.21 -19.08
CA ASP A 273 -2.13 -3.25 -18.09
C ASP A 273 -2.64 -2.70 -16.75
N LEU A 274 -2.26 -1.48 -16.37
CA LEU A 274 -2.73 -0.83 -15.14
C LEU A 274 -4.26 -0.77 -15.09
N ARG A 275 -4.89 -0.32 -16.18
CA ARG A 275 -6.35 -0.18 -16.25
C ARG A 275 -7.04 -1.54 -16.21
N ALA A 276 -6.48 -2.54 -16.91
CA ALA A 276 -7.01 -3.89 -16.93
C ALA A 276 -6.91 -4.58 -15.56
N THR A 277 -5.80 -4.35 -14.84
CA THR A 277 -5.50 -5.00 -13.56
C THR A 277 -6.29 -4.39 -12.39
N TYR A 278 -6.43 -3.06 -12.36
CA TYR A 278 -6.99 -2.35 -11.21
C TYR A 278 -8.34 -1.69 -11.45
N GLY A 279 -8.78 -1.62 -12.70
CA GLY A 279 -10.15 -1.23 -13.03
C GLY A 279 -11.15 -2.32 -12.66
N ASN A 280 -12.43 -1.94 -12.67
CA ASN A 280 -13.55 -2.86 -12.57
C ASN A 280 -14.35 -2.96 -13.90
N GLY A 281 -13.79 -2.43 -15.00
CA GLY A 281 -14.40 -2.42 -16.33
C GLY A 281 -15.45 -1.33 -16.58
N THR A 282 -15.97 -0.68 -15.52
CA THR A 282 -17.07 0.30 -15.64
C THR A 282 -16.73 1.68 -15.08
N GLY A 283 -15.72 1.78 -14.20
CA GLY A 283 -15.34 3.03 -13.55
C GLY A 283 -14.59 3.98 -14.48
N ASN A 284 -14.94 5.26 -14.43
CA ASN A 284 -14.19 6.30 -15.11
C ASN A 284 -12.88 6.58 -14.36
N VAL A 285 -11.75 6.15 -14.95
CA VAL A 285 -10.43 6.38 -14.35
C VAL A 285 -10.02 7.83 -14.56
N GLN A 286 -9.68 8.51 -13.46
CA GLN A 286 -9.36 9.93 -13.47
C GLN A 286 -7.87 10.14 -13.19
N VAL A 287 -7.22 11.06 -13.90
CA VAL A 287 -5.79 11.32 -13.73
C VAL A 287 -5.53 12.78 -13.44
N LYS A 288 -4.75 13.08 -12.39
CA LYS A 288 -4.21 14.42 -12.13
C LYS A 288 -2.70 14.39 -12.28
N ARG A 289 -2.19 15.21 -13.18
CA ARG A 289 -0.76 15.35 -13.44
C ARG A 289 -0.22 16.61 -12.79
N TYR A 290 0.91 16.44 -12.10
CA TYR A 290 1.78 17.50 -11.62
C TYR A 290 3.12 17.43 -12.33
N ARG A 291 3.73 18.58 -12.58
CA ARG A 291 5.05 18.69 -13.21
C ARG A 291 6.02 19.41 -12.31
N ARG A 292 7.28 19.03 -12.43
CA ARG A 292 8.41 19.72 -11.83
C ARG A 292 9.56 19.73 -12.82
N PHE A 293 10.10 20.91 -13.07
CA PHE A 293 11.29 21.10 -13.88
C PHE A 293 12.35 21.82 -13.04
N PHE A 294 13.58 21.33 -13.07
CA PHE A 294 14.69 21.98 -12.40
C PHE A 294 16.02 21.60 -13.06
N SER A 295 16.96 22.53 -13.05
CA SER A 295 18.32 22.28 -13.51
C SER A 295 19.14 21.59 -12.41
N THR A 296 19.96 20.62 -12.81
CA THR A 296 20.91 19.87 -11.99
C THR A 296 22.37 20.23 -12.29
N GLY A 297 22.61 21.14 -13.24
CA GLY A 297 23.94 21.61 -13.62
C GLY A 297 23.90 22.38 -14.95
N PRO A 298 25.04 22.92 -15.42
CA PRO A 298 25.10 23.79 -16.61
C PRO A 298 24.46 23.24 -17.89
N ASN A 299 24.37 21.90 -18.02
CA ASN A 299 23.75 21.21 -19.16
C ASN A 299 22.78 20.08 -18.73
N GLY A 300 22.47 19.95 -17.44
CA GLY A 300 21.68 18.82 -16.94
C GLY A 300 20.32 19.28 -16.48
N ASP A 301 19.26 18.96 -17.22
CA ASP A 301 17.89 19.32 -16.84
C ASP A 301 17.08 18.09 -16.42
N ASN A 302 16.27 18.30 -15.38
CA ASN A 302 15.42 17.28 -14.79
C ASN A 302 13.95 17.63 -15.04
N SER A 303 13.25 16.79 -15.81
CA SER A 303 11.80 16.90 -16.01
C SER A 303 11.11 15.73 -15.33
N ARG A 304 10.26 16.02 -14.34
CA ARG A 304 9.47 14.99 -13.65
C ARG A 304 7.99 15.26 -13.82
N SER A 305 7.21 14.20 -14.02
CA SER A 305 5.75 14.27 -13.87
C SER A 305 5.23 13.23 -12.90
N LEU A 306 4.44 13.68 -11.94
CA LEU A 306 3.68 12.86 -11.01
C LEU A 306 2.26 12.73 -11.54
N ASN A 307 1.78 11.52 -11.74
CA ASN A 307 0.41 11.25 -12.17
C ASN A 307 -0.30 10.50 -11.05
N VAL A 308 -1.28 11.16 -10.43
CA VAL A 308 -2.19 10.55 -9.46
C VAL A 308 -3.39 10.01 -10.23
N ILE A 309 -3.57 8.70 -10.19
CA ILE A 309 -4.58 7.97 -10.95
C ILE A 309 -5.59 7.39 -9.97
N LEU A 310 -6.83 7.86 -10.03
CA LEU A 310 -7.92 7.41 -9.18
C LEU A 310 -8.80 6.39 -9.92
N PHE A 311 -9.00 5.24 -9.28
CA PHE A 311 -9.99 4.25 -9.64
C PHE A 311 -11.13 4.32 -8.61
N PRO A 312 -12.19 5.12 -8.86
CA PRO A 312 -13.17 5.44 -7.83
C PRO A 312 -13.98 4.22 -7.37
N GLN A 313 -14.30 3.31 -8.29
CA GLN A 313 -15.17 2.16 -8.01
C GLN A 313 -14.43 0.93 -7.48
N SER A 314 -13.12 0.81 -7.71
CA SER A 314 -12.28 -0.24 -7.10
C SER A 314 -11.47 0.25 -5.90
N PHE A 315 -11.70 1.51 -5.51
CA PHE A 315 -11.12 2.17 -4.34
C PHE A 315 -9.59 2.13 -4.31
N LYS A 316 -8.98 2.45 -5.45
CA LYS A 316 -7.51 2.45 -5.62
C LYS A 316 -7.00 3.82 -6.05
N VAL A 317 -5.85 4.18 -5.51
CA VAL A 317 -5.04 5.29 -5.99
C VAL A 317 -3.70 4.73 -6.43
N LEU A 318 -3.36 4.98 -7.69
CA LEU A 318 -2.05 4.71 -8.23
C LEU A 318 -1.29 6.01 -8.35
N VAL A 319 0.02 5.94 -8.09
CA VAL A 319 0.92 7.07 -8.28
C VAL A 319 2.00 6.62 -9.25
N PHE A 320 1.99 7.23 -10.43
CA PHE A 320 2.99 7.00 -11.47
C PHE A 320 3.85 8.26 -11.62
N GLU A 321 5.06 8.21 -11.11
CA GLU A 321 6.07 9.25 -11.27
C GLU A 321 7.02 8.83 -12.39
N TRP A 322 7.23 9.67 -13.38
CA TRP A 322 8.26 9.43 -14.39
C TRP A 322 9.19 10.64 -14.46
N THR A 323 10.46 10.35 -14.68
CA THR A 323 11.53 11.33 -14.78
C THR A 323 12.26 11.14 -16.10
N TYR A 324 12.57 12.27 -16.72
CA TYR A 324 13.46 12.40 -17.85
C TYR A 324 14.63 13.30 -17.43
N HIS A 325 15.84 12.82 -17.65
CA HIS A 325 17.07 13.58 -17.50
C HIS A 325 17.60 13.96 -18.88
N GLU A 326 17.87 15.24 -19.08
CA GLU A 326 18.67 15.71 -20.20
C GLU A 326 20.15 15.61 -19.83
N ILE A 327 20.94 14.97 -20.70
CA ILE A 327 22.39 14.75 -20.55
C ILE A 327 23.13 15.69 -21.50
#